data_AF-A0A3M1YH99-F1
#
_entry.id   AF-A0A3M1YH99-F1
#
_cell.length_a   1.000
_cell.length_b   1.000
_cell.length_c   1.000
_cell.angle_alpha   90.00
_cell.angle_beta   90.00
_cell.angle_gamma   90.00
#
_symmetry.space_group_name_H-M   'P 1'
#
loop_
_entity.id
_entity.type
_entity.pdbx_description
1 polymer ?
#
loop_
_entity_poly.entity_id
_entity_poly.type
_entity_poly.pdbx_seq_one_letter_code
_entity_poly.pdbx_strand_id
1 'polypeptide(L)'
;MSFDFESRRSMVIARRGMVAASNPLASQAGLAILRQGGNAADAAIAAAAVMNVTAPASTGIGGDCFALYYDARTKQITALNGSGRAPAAASIDHLAS
;
A
#
# COMPACT_ATOMS: atom_id res chain seq x y z
N MET A 1 1.98 -30.50 -7.39
CA MET A 1 3.29 -30.41 -8.06
C MET A 1 4.16 -29.56 -7.15
N SER A 2 5.15 -30.16 -6.47
CA SER A 2 6.11 -29.43 -5.64
C SER A 2 7.20 -28.86 -6.54
N PHE A 3 7.64 -27.63 -6.28
CA PHE A 3 8.81 -27.06 -6.93
C PHE A 3 10.03 -27.32 -6.06
N ASP A 4 10.73 -28.43 -6.32
CA ASP A 4 11.90 -28.85 -5.55
C ASP A 4 13.18 -28.33 -6.22
N PHE A 5 13.41 -27.02 -6.13
CA PHE A 5 14.67 -26.40 -6.53
C PHE A 5 14.99 -25.17 -5.67
N GLU A 6 16.29 -24.93 -5.46
CA GLU A 6 16.78 -23.75 -4.73
C GLU A 6 16.59 -22.48 -5.56
N SER A 7 15.62 -21.65 -5.17
CA SER A 7 15.43 -20.32 -5.77
C SER A 7 16.26 -19.24 -5.06
N ARG A 8 16.54 -18.15 -5.77
CA ARG A 8 17.25 -16.97 -5.26
C ARG A 8 16.57 -15.70 -5.76
N ARG A 9 16.62 -14.61 -4.97
CA ARG A 9 16.21 -13.26 -5.38
C ARG A 9 17.33 -12.28 -5.08
N SER A 10 17.97 -11.76 -6.12
CA SER A 10 18.96 -10.69 -5.97
C SER A 10 18.31 -9.39 -5.54
N MET A 11 19.07 -8.54 -4.84
CA MET A 11 18.60 -7.20 -4.49
C MET A 11 18.26 -6.39 -5.75
N VAL A 12 17.11 -5.73 -5.73
CA VAL A 12 16.73 -4.76 -6.76
C VAL A 12 17.26 -3.40 -6.35
N ILE A 13 17.94 -2.70 -7.27
CA ILE A 13 18.52 -1.37 -7.03
C ILE A 13 17.96 -0.40 -8.08
N ALA A 14 17.66 0.84 -7.67
CA ALA A 14 17.16 1.88 -8.58
C ALA A 14 17.73 3.25 -8.21
N ARG A 15 17.92 4.11 -9.24
CA ARG A 15 18.46 5.48 -9.06
C ARG A 15 17.39 6.58 -9.00
N ARG A 16 16.20 6.32 -9.54
CA ARG A 16 15.17 7.35 -9.77
C ARG A 16 13.82 7.06 -9.11
N GLY A 17 13.67 5.89 -8.48
CA GLY A 17 12.42 5.47 -7.86
C GLY A 17 12.28 3.96 -7.84
N MET A 18 11.57 3.45 -6.85
CA MET A 18 11.29 2.02 -6.65
C MET A 18 9.88 1.89 -6.07
N VAL A 19 9.16 0.86 -6.50
CA VAL A 19 7.87 0.48 -5.92
C VAL A 19 7.92 -1.01 -5.62
N ALA A 20 7.52 -1.38 -4.41
CA ALA A 20 7.41 -2.76 -3.97
C ALA A 20 6.01 -2.96 -3.36
N ALA A 21 5.26 -3.91 -3.91
CA ALA A 21 3.94 -4.32 -3.43
C ALA A 21 3.76 -5.82 -3.59
N SER A 22 2.85 -6.42 -2.81
CA SER A 22 2.58 -7.87 -2.83
C SER A 22 2.04 -8.37 -4.17
N ASN A 23 1.41 -7.48 -4.96
CA ASN A 23 0.96 -7.79 -6.32
C ASN A 23 1.87 -7.11 -7.37
N PRO A 24 2.38 -7.84 -8.38
CA PRO A 24 3.19 -7.25 -9.43
C PRO A 24 2.50 -6.14 -10.23
N LEU A 25 1.17 -6.25 -10.46
CA LEU A 25 0.40 -5.21 -11.18
C LEU A 25 0.32 -3.91 -10.37
N ALA A 26 0.18 -4.00 -9.05
CA ALA A 26 0.22 -2.84 -8.18
C ALA A 26 1.60 -2.16 -8.20
N SER A 27 2.69 -2.95 -8.18
CA SER A 27 4.05 -2.41 -8.31
C SER A 27 4.26 -1.71 -9.66
N GLN A 28 3.72 -2.28 -10.75
CA GLN A 28 3.78 -1.67 -12.09
C GLN A 28 2.97 -0.38 -12.17
N ALA A 29 1.79 -0.31 -11.56
CA ALA A 29 0.97 0.89 -11.54
C ALA A 29 1.66 2.06 -10.81
N GLY A 30 2.24 1.80 -9.63
CA GLY A 30 3.05 2.81 -8.94
C GLY A 30 4.26 3.25 -9.77
N LEU A 31 4.95 2.31 -10.42
CA LEU A 31 6.08 2.63 -11.31
C LEU A 31 5.66 3.46 -12.52
N ALA A 32 4.47 3.22 -13.08
CA ALA A 32 3.92 4.01 -14.18
C ALA A 32 3.69 5.47 -13.76
N ILE A 33 3.19 5.71 -12.54
CA ILE A 33 3.03 7.06 -11.99
C ILE A 33 4.38 7.75 -11.78
N LEU A 34 5.38 7.05 -11.23
CA LEU A 34 6.73 7.61 -11.13
C LEU A 34 7.31 8.00 -12.50
N ARG A 35 7.08 7.18 -13.53
CA ARG A 35 7.51 7.47 -14.90
C ARG A 35 6.80 8.67 -15.53
N GLN A 36 5.58 8.97 -15.09
CA GLN A 36 4.81 10.15 -15.51
C GLN A 36 5.18 11.41 -14.72
N GLY A 37 6.17 11.35 -13.83
CA GLY A 37 6.64 12.49 -13.04
C GLY A 37 5.94 12.64 -11.68
N GLY A 38 5.11 11.67 -11.28
CA GLY A 38 4.54 11.62 -9.94
C GLY A 38 5.61 11.35 -8.87
N ASN A 39 5.31 11.74 -7.63
CA ASN A 39 6.18 11.51 -6.48
C ASN A 39 5.90 10.14 -5.81
N ALA A 40 6.60 9.87 -4.70
CA ALA A 40 6.44 8.61 -3.96
C ALA A 40 5.04 8.41 -3.36
N ALA A 41 4.36 9.48 -2.92
CA ALA A 41 2.99 9.41 -2.43
C ALA A 41 2.00 9.10 -3.56
N ASP A 42 2.14 9.75 -4.73
CA ASP A 42 1.29 9.49 -5.91
C ASP A 42 1.42 8.02 -6.34
N ALA A 43 2.65 7.50 -6.37
CA ALA A 43 2.94 6.10 -6.69
C ALA A 43 2.35 5.13 -5.66
N ALA A 44 2.40 5.46 -4.37
CA ALA A 44 1.81 4.64 -3.31
C ALA A 44 0.28 4.58 -3.42
N ILE A 45 -0.39 5.70 -3.72
CA ILE A 45 -1.84 5.76 -3.94
C ILE A 45 -2.24 4.89 -5.15
N ALA A 46 -1.52 4.98 -6.26
CA ALA A 46 -1.79 4.15 -7.44
C ALA A 46 -1.59 2.66 -7.17
N ALA A 47 -0.53 2.28 -6.45
CA ALA A 47 -0.31 0.89 -6.04
C ALA A 47 -1.44 0.40 -5.12
N ALA A 48 -1.84 1.19 -4.13
CA ALA A 48 -2.96 0.85 -3.23
C ALA A 48 -4.28 0.69 -3.98
N ALA A 49 -4.60 1.61 -4.90
CA ALA A 49 -5.81 1.54 -5.72
C ALA A 49 -5.87 0.25 -6.56
N VAL A 50 -4.74 -0.17 -7.14
CA VAL A 50 -4.67 -1.43 -7.88
C VAL A 50 -4.74 -2.65 -6.95
N MET A 51 -4.19 -2.58 -5.73
CA MET A 51 -4.34 -3.66 -4.76
C MET A 51 -5.80 -3.87 -4.33
N ASN A 52 -6.62 -2.82 -4.27
CA ASN A 52 -8.06 -2.97 -3.98
C ASN A 52 -8.79 -3.85 -5.00
N VAL A 53 -8.26 -4.00 -6.21
CA VAL A 53 -8.82 -4.86 -7.27
C VAL A 53 -8.07 -6.20 -7.37
N THR A 54 -6.75 -6.17 -7.22
CA THR A 54 -5.87 -7.32 -7.50
C THR A 54 -5.53 -8.16 -6.27
N ALA A 55 -5.81 -7.65 -5.07
CA ALA A 55 -5.65 -8.35 -3.79
C ALA A 55 -6.90 -8.17 -2.88
N PRO A 56 -8.12 -8.45 -3.37
CA PRO A 56 -9.37 -8.14 -2.66
C PRO A 56 -9.55 -8.92 -1.35
N ALA A 57 -8.88 -10.06 -1.20
CA ALA A 57 -8.88 -10.84 0.04
C ALA A 57 -8.00 -10.23 1.15
N SER A 58 -7.21 -9.20 0.84
CA SER A 58 -6.24 -8.60 1.78
C SER A 58 -6.51 -7.13 2.07
N THR A 59 -6.98 -6.36 1.09
CA THR A 59 -7.27 -4.93 1.24
C THR A 59 -8.39 -4.51 0.28
N GLY A 60 -9.01 -3.36 0.55
CA GLY A 60 -10.10 -2.83 -0.25
C GLY A 60 -10.51 -1.41 0.13
N ILE A 61 -11.39 -0.82 -0.68
CA ILE A 61 -11.86 0.58 -0.52
C ILE A 61 -12.63 0.84 0.78
N GLY A 62 -13.19 -0.22 1.39
CA GLY A 62 -13.96 -0.12 2.64
C GLY A 62 -13.14 -0.39 3.90
N GLY A 63 -11.82 -0.57 3.76
CA GLY A 63 -10.91 -0.67 4.90
C GLY A 63 -10.36 0.68 5.32
N ASP A 64 -9.28 0.60 6.10
CA ASP A 64 -8.61 1.76 6.68
C ASP A 64 -7.20 1.91 6.10
N CYS A 65 -6.53 3.04 6.38
CA CYS A 65 -5.18 3.29 5.91
C CYS A 65 -4.27 3.86 6.98
N PHE A 66 -3.01 3.44 6.98
CA PHE A 66 -1.93 4.08 7.72
C PHE A 66 -0.77 4.34 6.77
N ALA A 67 -0.12 5.50 6.91
CA ALA A 67 1.03 5.84 6.11
C ALA A 67 2.07 6.62 6.91
N LEU A 68 3.35 6.34 6.66
CA LEU A 68 4.45 7.20 7.04
C LEU A 68 5.02 7.82 5.77
N TYR A 69 5.11 9.14 5.73
CA TYR A 69 5.60 9.88 4.59
C TYR A 69 6.77 10.77 5.01
N TYR A 70 7.93 10.51 4.41
CA TYR A 70 9.10 11.36 4.55
C TYR A 70 9.12 12.41 3.43
N ASP A 71 9.05 13.69 3.79
CA ASP A 71 9.25 14.78 2.82
C ASP A 71 10.74 15.19 2.82
N ALA A 72 11.44 14.91 1.73
CA ALA A 72 12.85 15.22 1.58
C ALA A 72 13.16 16.73 1.62
N ARG A 73 12.20 17.59 1.31
CA ARG A 73 12.38 19.05 1.32
C ARG A 73 12.43 19.58 2.75
N THR A 74 11.55 19.08 3.61
CA THR A 74 11.46 19.49 5.02
C THR A 74 12.26 18.59 5.96
N LYS A 75 12.67 17.41 5.48
CA LYS A 75 13.32 16.33 6.24
C LYS A 75 12.47 15.81 7.40
N GLN A 76 11.15 15.94 7.30
CA GLN A 76 10.21 15.51 8.33
C GLN A 76 9.48 14.24 7.91
N ILE A 77 9.13 13.43 8.92
CA ILE A 77 8.22 12.30 8.76
C ILE A 77 6.85 12.72 9.26
N THR A 78 5.83 12.57 8.44
CA THR A 78 4.43 12.71 8.84
C THR A 78 3.78 11.34 8.90
N ALA A 79 2.97 11.11 9.92
CA ALA A 79 2.15 9.91 10.06
C ALA A 79 0.69 10.25 9.74
N LEU A 80 0.08 9.47 8.84
CA LEU A 80 -1.35 9.46 8.60
C LEU A 80 -1.94 8.27 9.35
N ASN A 81 -2.85 8.56 10.29
CA ASN A 81 -3.76 7.58 10.84
C ASN A 81 -5.14 7.79 10.21
N GLY A 82 -5.50 6.90 9.29
CA GLY A 82 -6.80 6.84 8.63
C GLY A 82 -7.66 5.68 9.14
N SER A 83 -7.53 5.29 10.41
CA SER A 83 -8.40 4.28 11.01
C SER A 83 -9.85 4.78 11.14
N GLY A 84 -10.78 4.01 10.61
CA GLY A 84 -12.21 4.22 10.79
C GLY A 84 -12.58 4.09 12.27
N ARG A 85 -13.49 4.97 12.72
CA ARG A 85 -14.03 4.88 14.09
C ARG A 85 -15.22 3.93 14.13
N ALA A 86 -15.51 3.40 15.31
CA ALA A 86 -16.77 2.70 15.55
C ALA A 86 -17.97 3.59 15.16
N PRO A 87 -19.03 3.04 14.53
CA PRO A 87 -20.26 3.78 14.27
C PRO A 87 -20.87 4.33 15.56
N ALA A 88 -21.51 5.49 15.50
CA ALA A 88 -22.08 6.15 16.68
C ALA A 88 -23.15 5.32 17.43
N ALA A 89 -23.83 4.42 16.71
CA ALA A 89 -24.85 3.53 17.28
C ALA A 89 -24.28 2.19 17.80
N ALA A 90 -22.99 1.91 17.59
CA ALA A 90 -22.38 0.68 18.09
C ALA A 90 -22.19 0.76 19.61
N SER A 91 -22.78 -0.18 20.35
CA SER A 91 -22.63 -0.35 21.80
C SER A 91 -22.27 -1.78 22.16
N ILE A 92 -21.67 -1.99 23.34
CA ILE A 92 -21.33 -3.33 23.83
C ILE A 92 -22.58 -4.20 23.94
N ASP A 93 -23.64 -3.66 24.53
CA ASP A 93 -24.91 -4.38 24.72
C ASP A 93 -25.52 -4.83 23.39
N HIS A 94 -25.41 -4.01 22.33
CA HIS A 94 -25.93 -4.35 21.00
C HIS A 94 -25.14 -5.47 20.30
N LEU A 95 -23.84 -5.61 20.60
CA LEU A 95 -22.98 -6.65 20.00
C LEU A 95 -23.01 -7.97 20.78
N ALA A 96 -23.44 -7.95 22.03
CA ALA A 96 -23.48 -9.12 22.91
C ALA A 96 -24.74 -9.99 22.75
N SER A 97 -25.75 -9.52 22.00
CA SER A 97 -26.99 -10.25 21.66
C SER A 97 -26.86 -11.01 20.34
#